data_AF-A0A0S8INJ8-F1
#
_entry.id   AF-A0A0S8INJ8-F1
#
_cell.length_a   1.000
_cell.length_b   1.000
_cell.length_c   1.000
_cell.angle_alpha   90.00
_cell.angle_beta   90.00
_cell.angle_gamma   90.00
#
_symmetry.space_group_name_H-M   'P 1'
#
loop_
_entity.id
_entity.type
_entity.pdbx_description
1 polymer ?
#
loop_
_entity_poly.entity_id
_entity_poly.type
_entity_poly.pdbx_seq_one_letter_code
_entity_poly.pdbx_strand_id
1 'polypeptide(L)' 'MKILLNKFLIAFSFIHRVCPLCVISRKWPQSKFAKIVSLWSEICPCCNIYFLARKRKLI' A
#
# COMPACT_ATOMS: atom_id res chain seq x y z
N MET A 1 3.77 18.35 14.65
CA MET A 1 4.15 17.64 13.40
C MET A 1 3.60 16.22 13.24
N LYS A 2 3.46 15.39 14.30
CA LYS A 2 2.96 14.00 14.17
C LYS A 2 1.54 13.87 13.58
N ILE A 3 0.63 14.78 13.93
CA ILE A 3 -0.76 14.78 13.44
C ILE A 3 -0.84 15.04 11.93
N LEU A 4 -0.07 16.01 11.43
CA LEU A 4 -0.05 16.33 10.00
C LEU A 4 0.48 15.16 9.19
N LEU A 5 1.59 14.56 9.64
CA LEU A 5 2.19 13.39 9.02
C LEU A 5 1.22 12.20 8.97
N ASN A 6 0.46 11.95 10.04
CA ASN A 6 -0.54 10.88 10.05
C ASN A 6 -1.67 11.12 9.03
N LYS A 7 -2.13 12.36 8.88
CA LYS A 7 -3.14 12.70 7.84
C LYS A 7 -2.60 12.48 6.43
N PHE A 8 -1.35 12.85 6.17
CA PHE A 8 -0.69 12.57 4.89
C PHE A 8 -0.54 11.08 4.61
N LEU A 9 -0.11 10.30 5.61
CA LEU A 9 0.00 8.84 5.49
C LEU A 9 -1.35 8.18 5.16
N ILE A 10 -2.43 8.64 5.80
CA ILE A 10 -3.79 8.17 5.51
C ILE A 10 -4.19 8.53 4.08
N ALA A 11 -3.98 9.78 3.63
CA ALA A 11 -4.33 10.20 2.27
C ALA A 11 -3.60 9.37 1.19
N PHE A 12 -2.29 9.16 1.34
CA PHE A 12 -1.51 8.35 0.41
C PHE A 12 -1.88 6.86 0.46
N SER A 13 -2.35 6.35 1.61
CA SER A 13 -2.82 4.97 1.73
C SER A 13 -4.04 4.69 0.85
N PHE A 14 -4.87 5.70 0.54
CA PHE A 14 -5.98 5.56 -0.42
C PHE A 14 -5.49 5.25 -1.83
N ILE A 15 -4.38 5.84 -2.26
CA ILE A 15 -3.77 5.60 -3.59
C ILE A 15 -3.43 4.11 -3.72
N HIS A 16 -2.87 3.50 -2.67
CA HIS A 16 -2.63 2.05 -2.67
C HIS A 16 -3.93 1.24 -2.74
N ARG A 17 -5.01 1.69 -2.09
CA ARG A 17 -6.32 1.01 -2.14
C ARG A 17 -6.93 1.03 -3.55
N VAL A 18 -6.78 2.11 -4.30
CA VAL A 18 -7.34 2.25 -5.67
C VAL A 18 -6.38 1.82 -6.78
N CYS A 19 -5.10 1.61 -6.47
CA CYS A 19 -4.10 1.20 -7.44
C CYS A 19 -4.53 -0.11 -8.16
N PRO A 20 -4.69 -0.11 -9.50
CA PRO A 20 -5.13 -1.28 -10.25
C PRO A 20 -4.25 -2.50 -10.03
N LEU A 21 -2.93 -2.32 -9.99
CA LEU A 21 -1.96 -3.40 -9.74
C LEU A 21 -2.19 -4.04 -8.36
N CYS A 22 -2.37 -3.22 -7.33
CA CYS A 22 -2.61 -3.69 -5.97
C CYS A 22 -4.03 -4.29 -5.80
N VAL A 23 -5.03 -3.81 -6.54
CA VAL A 23 -6.38 -4.38 -6.55
C VAL A 23 -6.38 -5.75 -7.23
N ILE A 24 -5.76 -5.87 -8.40
CA ILE A 24 -5.62 -7.14 -9.15
C ILE A 24 -4.83 -8.16 -8.32
N SER A 25 -3.71 -7.73 -7.72
CA SER A 25 -2.89 -8.58 -6.84
C SER A 25 -3.70 -9.10 -5.63
N ARG A 26 -4.53 -8.25 -5.00
CA ARG A 26 -5.43 -8.66 -3.90
C ARG A 26 -6.54 -9.61 -4.36
N LYS A 27 -7.05 -9.45 -5.58
CA LYS A 27 -8.11 -10.32 -6.13
C LYS A 27 -7.59 -11.71 -6.49
N TRP A 28 -6.34 -11.81 -6.94
CA TRP A 28 -5.71 -13.08 -7.33
C TRP A 28 -4.36 -13.30 -6.64
N PRO A 29 -4.33 -13.51 -5.31
CA PRO A 29 -3.09 -13.53 -4.52
C PRO A 29 -2.16 -14.70 -4.86
N GLN A 30 -2.69 -15.79 -5.42
CA GLN A 30 -1.90 -16.97 -5.79
C GLN A 30 -1.30 -16.88 -7.21
N SER A 31 -1.67 -15.86 -8.00
CA SER A 31 -1.19 -15.69 -9.37
C SER A 31 0.30 -15.33 -9.42
N LYS A 32 0.97 -15.65 -10.54
CA LYS A 32 2.35 -15.17 -10.80
C LYS A 32 2.43 -13.65 -10.76
N PHE A 33 1.38 -12.96 -11.22
CA PHE A 33 1.27 -11.51 -11.16
C PHE A 33 1.31 -10.99 -9.72
N ALA A 34 0.52 -11.56 -8.81
CA ALA A 34 0.51 -11.14 -7.42
C ALA A 34 1.88 -11.30 -6.74
N LYS A 35 2.62 -12.38 -7.06
CA LYS A 35 4.00 -12.58 -6.58
C LYS A 35 4.94 -11.46 -7.06
N ILE A 36 4.86 -11.08 -8.33
CA ILE A 36 5.66 -9.99 -8.90
C ILE A 36 5.27 -8.64 -8.26
N VAL A 37 3.98 -8.35 -8.15
CA VAL A 37 3.50 -7.12 -7.51
C VAL A 37 3.90 -7.08 -6.03
N SER A 38 3.93 -8.22 -5.34
CA SER A 38 4.44 -8.30 -3.96
C SER A 38 5.92 -7.93 -3.88
N LEU A 39 6.76 -8.45 -4.78
CA LEU A 39 8.17 -8.05 -4.86
C LEU A 39 8.31 -6.56 -5.18
N TRP A 40 7.52 -6.05 -6.14
CA TRP A 40 7.53 -4.64 -6.52
C TRP A 40 7.02 -3.72 -5.41
N SER A 41 6.18 -4.24 -4.50
CA SER A 41 5.62 -3.47 -3.39
C SER A 41 6.68 -2.98 -2.41
N GLU A 42 7.84 -3.65 -2.33
CA GLU A 42 8.99 -3.23 -1.51
C GLU A 42 9.64 -1.95 -2.04
N ILE A 43 9.54 -1.71 -3.35
CA ILE A 43 10.14 -0.55 -4.03
C ILE A 43 9.10 0.57 -4.19
N CYS A 44 7.82 0.21 -4.30
CA CYS A 44 6.74 1.16 -4.50
C CYS A 44 6.53 2.06 -3.26
N PRO A 45 6.72 3.40 -3.37
CA PRO A 45 6.59 4.31 -2.24
C PRO A 45 5.17 4.33 -1.65
N CYS A 46 4.13 4.17 -2.49
CA CYS A 46 2.74 4.11 -2.03
C CYS A 46 2.46 2.85 -1.20
N CYS A 47 3.02 1.70 -1.60
CA CYS A 47 2.89 0.45 -0.83
C CYS A 47 3.63 0.56 0.50
N ASN A 48 4.85 1.09 0.49
CA ASN A 48 5.62 1.31 1.72
C ASN A 48 4.92 2.26 2.69
N ILE A 49 4.36 3.36 2.20
CA ILE A 49 3.55 4.28 3.01
C ILE A 49 2.32 3.57 3.60
N TYR A 50 1.62 2.77 2.80
CA TYR A 50 0.49 1.97 3.27
C TYR A 50 0.90 0.97 4.35
N PHE A 51 2.00 0.24 4.18
CA PHE A 51 2.52 -0.69 5.18
C PHE A 51 2.95 0.04 6.47
N LEU A 52 3.58 1.21 6.34
CA LEU A 52 3.96 2.05 7.49
C LEU A 52 2.73 2.53 8.25
N ALA A 53 1.70 3.01 7.54
CA ALA A 53 0.45 3.46 8.12
C ALA A 53 -0.27 2.32 8.85
N ARG A 54 -0.33 1.13 8.24
CA ARG A 54 -0.90 -0.09 8.84
C ARG A 54 -0.11 -0.54 10.07
N LYS A 55 1.23 -0.54 10.02
CA LYS A 55 2.09 -0.88 11.15
C LYS A 55 1.89 0.06 12.35
N ARG A 56 1.58 1.33 12.07
CA ARG A 56 1.24 2.34 13.09
C ARG A 56 -0.22 2.34 13.53
N LYS A 57 -1.05 1.39 13.05
CA LYS A 57 -2.49 1.29 13.32
C LYS A 57 -3.26 2.58 12.97
N LEU A 58 -2.85 3.27 11.91
CA LEU A 58 -3.52 4.49 11.41
C LEU A 58 -4.65 4.19 10.42
N ILE A 59 -4.69 2.97 9.87
CA ILE A 59 -5.67 2.43 8.92
C ILE A 59 -5.95 0.95 9.20
#